data_AF-A0A840YRQ4-F1
#
_entry.id   AF-A0A840YRQ4-F1
#
_cell.length_a   1.000
_cell.length_b   1.000
_cell.length_c   1.000
_cell.angle_alpha   90.00
_cell.angle_beta   90.00
_cell.angle_gamma   90.00
#
_symmetry.space_group_name_H-M   'P 1'
#
loop_
_entity.id
_entity.type
_entity.pdbx_description
1 polymer ?
#
loop_
_entity_poly.entity_id
_entity_poly.type
_entity_poly.pdbx_seq_one_letter_code
_entity_poly.pdbx_strand_id
1 'polypeptide(L)'
;MARRARGLWPAKDAVQPADALGRARRTHSYVRHGTTSLFAALDIASGFVIGKCYKQRRAAEFLDVLKQIDAQVPPDLDVHTIMDDYATHKTALARA
;
A
#
# COMPACT_ATOMS: atom_id res chain seq x y z
N MET A 1 38.89 -19.32 -11.97
CA MET A 1 39.30 -18.57 -10.78
C MET A 1 39.05 -17.09 -11.01
N ALA A 2 38.66 -16.34 -9.96
CA ALA A 2 38.25 -14.93 -9.89
C ALA A 2 36.78 -14.60 -10.27
N ARG A 3 35.98 -14.36 -9.22
CA ARG A 3 34.61 -13.80 -9.23
C ARG A 3 34.64 -12.28 -9.44
N ARG A 4 33.66 -11.74 -10.17
CA ARG A 4 33.04 -10.43 -9.86
C ARG A 4 31.63 -10.37 -10.43
N ALA A 5 30.65 -10.18 -9.55
CA ALA A 5 29.25 -10.07 -9.88
C ALA A 5 28.98 -8.80 -10.71
N ARG A 6 28.46 -8.98 -11.93
CA ARG A 6 27.87 -7.90 -12.73
C ARG A 6 26.39 -7.80 -12.36
N GLY A 7 26.09 -7.06 -11.29
CA GLY A 7 24.78 -6.44 -11.15
C GLY A 7 24.73 -5.24 -12.11
N LEU A 8 24.08 -5.41 -13.26
CA LEU A 8 23.72 -4.27 -14.11
C LEU A 8 22.61 -3.48 -13.39
N TRP A 9 22.99 -2.44 -12.68
CA TRP A 9 22.11 -1.28 -12.48
C TRP A 9 22.29 -0.40 -13.72
N PRO A 10 21.23 -0.03 -14.47
CA PRO A 10 21.38 1.01 -15.48
C PRO A 10 21.67 2.34 -14.75
N ALA A 11 22.57 3.12 -15.33
CA ALA A 11 22.99 4.42 -14.84
C ALA A 11 21.77 5.29 -14.49
N LYS A 12 21.56 5.55 -13.20
CA LYS A 12 20.36 6.21 -12.65
C LYS A 12 20.48 7.73 -12.52
N ASP A 13 21.53 8.31 -13.09
CA ASP A 13 21.86 9.75 -12.94
C ASP A 13 22.03 10.49 -14.28
N ALA A 14 21.51 9.95 -15.39
CA ALA A 14 21.53 10.68 -16.66
C ALA A 14 20.54 11.86 -16.60
N VAL A 15 21.00 13.00 -16.06
CA VAL A 15 20.39 14.31 -16.27
C VAL A 15 20.35 14.51 -17.79
N GLN A 16 19.16 14.66 -18.36
CA GLN A 16 19.05 15.03 -19.77
C GLN A 16 19.80 16.35 -19.98
N PRO A 17 20.56 16.50 -21.08
CA PRO A 17 21.23 17.76 -21.36
C PRO A 17 20.21 18.88 -21.28
N ALA A 18 20.59 19.99 -20.64
CA ALA A 18 19.72 21.15 -20.50
C ALA A 18 19.20 21.56 -21.88
N ASP A 19 17.93 22.01 -21.94
CA ASP A 19 17.41 22.57 -23.18
C ASP A 19 18.25 23.79 -23.61
N ALA A 20 18.05 24.30 -24.82
CA ALA A 20 18.81 25.45 -25.34
C ALA A 20 18.74 26.72 -24.46
N LEU A 21 17.88 26.73 -23.42
CA LEU A 21 17.69 27.80 -22.45
C LEU A 21 18.27 27.47 -21.07
N GLY A 22 19.04 26.38 -20.94
CA GLY A 22 19.72 26.01 -19.70
C GLY A 22 18.84 25.33 -18.65
N ARG A 23 17.62 24.89 -19.00
CA ARG A 23 16.72 24.22 -18.04
C ARG A 23 17.00 22.72 -18.01
N ALA A 24 17.49 22.25 -16.86
CA ALA A 24 17.66 20.83 -16.60
C ALA A 24 16.30 20.18 -16.28
N ARG A 25 15.88 19.21 -17.11
CA ARG A 25 14.68 18.41 -16.86
C ARG A 25 15.07 17.19 -16.03
N ARG A 26 14.66 17.14 -14.76
CA ARG A 26 14.78 15.93 -13.94
C ARG A 26 13.57 15.04 -14.20
N THR A 27 13.74 14.05 -15.06
CA THR A 27 12.77 12.97 -15.20
C THR A 27 12.88 12.09 -13.96
N HIS A 28 11.83 12.03 -13.14
CA HIS A 28 11.81 11.17 -11.96
C HIS A 28 11.92 9.71 -12.40
N SER A 29 13.04 9.06 -12.10
CA SER A 29 13.24 7.64 -12.36
C SER A 29 12.44 6.82 -11.34
N TYR A 30 11.17 6.60 -11.63
CA TYR A 30 10.30 5.75 -10.81
C TYR A 30 10.24 4.34 -11.41
N VAL A 31 10.78 3.37 -10.69
CA VAL A 31 10.68 1.94 -11.05
C VAL A 31 9.56 1.30 -10.22
N ARG A 32 8.56 0.73 -10.89
CA ARG A 32 7.46 -0.01 -10.23
C ARG A 32 7.85 -1.47 -10.04
N HIS A 33 7.75 -1.97 -8.81
CA HIS A 33 8.02 -3.36 -8.44
C HIS A 33 6.76 -4.24 -8.42
N GLY A 34 5.73 -3.85 -9.16
CA GLY A 34 4.41 -4.48 -9.13
C GLY A 34 3.41 -3.74 -8.24
N THR A 35 2.27 -4.37 -7.95
CA THR A 35 1.17 -3.78 -7.18
C THR A 35 0.65 -4.79 -6.16
N THR A 36 0.34 -4.30 -4.97
CA THR A 36 -0.30 -5.06 -3.90
C THR A 36 -1.57 -4.35 -3.45
N SER A 37 -2.51 -5.07 -2.85
CA SER A 37 -3.74 -4.50 -2.30
C SER A 37 -3.56 -4.28 -0.80
N LEU A 38 -3.62 -3.04 -0.34
CA LEU A 38 -3.58 -2.70 1.07
C LEU A 38 -5.01 -2.53 1.59
N PHE A 39 -5.33 -3.22 2.68
CA PHE A 39 -6.43 -2.83 3.57
C PHE A 39 -5.82 -2.22 4.83
N ALA A 40 -6.32 -1.05 5.22
CA ALA A 40 -5.86 -0.34 6.40
C ALA A 40 -7.05 0.34 7.09
N ALA A 41 -7.04 0.30 8.42
CA ALA A 41 -7.95 1.03 9.28
C ALA A 41 -7.13 1.96 10.19
N LEU A 42 -7.57 3.21 10.28
CA LEU A 42 -6.99 4.20 11.16
C LEU A 42 -7.82 4.26 12.45
N ASP A 43 -7.20 4.00 13.58
CA ASP A 43 -7.77 4.37 14.87
C ASP A 43 -7.64 5.89 15.06
N ILE A 44 -8.78 6.57 15.10
CA ILE A 44 -8.84 8.03 15.18
C ILE A 44 -8.37 8.54 16.54
N ALA A 45 -8.60 7.78 17.62
CA ALA A 45 -8.27 8.23 18.97
C ALA A 45 -6.76 8.20 19.21
N SER A 46 -6.08 7.17 18.71
CA SER A 46 -4.64 6.97 18.93
C SER A 46 -3.77 7.39 17.75
N GLY A 47 -4.34 7.48 16.55
CA GLY A 47 -3.61 7.72 15.29
C GLY A 47 -2.88 6.48 14.75
N PHE A 48 -3.03 5.31 15.38
CA PHE A 48 -2.42 4.08 14.89
C PHE A 48 -3.15 3.53 13.67
N VAL A 49 -2.38 2.97 12.74
CA VAL A 49 -2.92 2.30 11.55
C VAL A 49 -2.71 0.80 11.69
N ILE A 50 -3.82 0.07 11.62
CA ILE A 50 -3.82 -1.39 11.51
C ILE A 50 -4.02 -1.70 10.03
N GLY A 51 -3.08 -2.41 9.41
CA GLY A 51 -3.19 -2.71 7.99
C GLY A 51 -2.36 -3.90 7.53
N LYS A 52 -2.79 -4.50 6.42
CA LYS A 52 -2.17 -5.69 5.84
C LYS A 52 -2.26 -5.68 4.33
N CYS A 53 -1.16 -6.10 3.70
CA CYS A 53 -1.06 -6.25 2.26
C CYS A 53 -1.54 -7.63 1.83
N TYR A 54 -2.34 -7.67 0.78
CA TYR A 54 -2.89 -8.88 0.17
C TYR A 54 -2.63 -8.90 -1.33
N LYS A 55 -2.54 -10.11 -1.89
CA LYS A 55 -2.39 -10.31 -3.34
C LYS A 55 -3.65 -9.90 -4.11
N GLN A 56 -4.82 -10.02 -3.49
CA GLN A 56 -6.13 -9.75 -4.09
C GLN A 56 -7.00 -8.94 -3.12
N ARG A 57 -8.02 -8.25 -3.66
CA ARG A 57 -8.91 -7.35 -2.90
C ARG A 57 -10.34 -7.90 -2.79
N ARG A 58 -10.52 -9.08 -2.16
CA ARG A 58 -11.83 -9.75 -2.04
C ARG A 58 -12.42 -9.57 -0.64
N ALA A 59 -13.68 -9.97 -0.49
CA ALA A 59 -14.42 -9.84 0.77
C ALA A 59 -13.82 -10.69 1.89
N ALA A 60 -13.21 -11.83 1.57
CA ALA A 60 -12.54 -12.68 2.56
C ALA A 60 -11.32 -11.97 3.19
N GLU A 61 -10.51 -11.29 2.39
CA GLU A 61 -9.40 -10.48 2.92
C GLU A 61 -9.92 -9.29 3.74
N PHE A 62 -11.03 -8.68 3.32
CA PHE A 62 -11.65 -7.61 4.10
C PHE A 62 -12.14 -8.11 5.48
N LEU A 63 -12.77 -9.29 5.55
CA LEU A 63 -13.16 -9.90 6.83
C LEU A 63 -11.96 -10.22 7.73
N ASP A 64 -10.85 -10.69 7.17
CA ASP A 64 -9.62 -10.94 7.93
C ASP A 64 -9.11 -9.65 8.60
N VAL A 65 -9.24 -8.51 7.94
CA VAL A 65 -8.89 -7.20 8.51
C VAL A 65 -9.85 -6.82 9.63
N LEU A 66 -11.16 -6.99 9.45
CA LEU A 66 -12.13 -6.72 10.51
C LEU A 66 -11.88 -7.55 11.77
N LYS A 67 -11.54 -8.84 11.61
CA LYS A 67 -11.15 -9.71 12.73
C LYS A 67 -9.87 -9.25 13.43
N GLN A 68 -8.90 -8.73 12.68
CA GLN A 68 -7.68 -8.18 13.26
C GLN A 68 -7.93 -6.89 14.03
N ILE A 69 -8.88 -6.06 13.60
CA ILE A 69 -9.30 -4.86 14.32
C ILE A 69 -10.00 -5.27 15.62
N ASP A 70 -11.00 -6.15 15.53
CA ASP A 70 -11.76 -6.67 16.69
C ASP A 70 -10.84 -7.27 17.76
N ALA A 71 -9.85 -8.06 17.36
CA ALA A 71 -8.87 -8.65 18.29
C ALA A 71 -7.91 -7.63 18.93
N GLN A 72 -7.75 -6.44 18.37
CA GLN A 72 -6.87 -5.38 18.88
C GLN A 72 -7.60 -4.33 19.72
N VAL A 73 -8.92 -4.25 19.60
CA VAL A 73 -9.74 -3.32 20.36
C VAL A 73 -10.11 -3.96 21.70
N PRO A 74 -10.03 -3.21 22.82
CA PRO A 74 -10.53 -3.68 24.12
C PRO A 74 -12.00 -4.17 24.03
N PRO A 75 -12.35 -5.29 24.68
CA PRO A 75 -13.66 -5.93 24.54
C PRO A 75 -14.84 -5.12 25.12
N ASP A 76 -14.55 -4.08 25.89
CA ASP A 76 -15.52 -3.15 26.48
C ASP A 76 -15.85 -1.95 25.56
N LEU A 77 -15.25 -1.88 24.37
CA LEU A 77 -15.47 -0.81 23.41
C LEU A 77 -16.21 -1.29 22.17
N ASP A 78 -17.19 -0.51 21.74
CA ASP A 78 -17.84 -0.70 20.45
C ASP A 78 -16.97 -0.17 19.31
N VAL A 79 -16.83 -0.95 18.23
CA VAL A 79 -16.10 -0.52 17.02
C VAL A 79 -17.06 0.12 16.03
N HIS A 80 -16.90 1.43 15.81
CA HIS A 80 -17.59 2.14 14.73
C HIS A 80 -16.68 2.27 13.51
N THR A 81 -17.08 1.66 12.39
CA THR A 81 -16.30 1.70 11.14
C THR A 81 -16.88 2.73 10.17
N ILE A 82 -16.01 3.61 9.68
CA ILE A 82 -16.28 4.51 8.55
C ILE A 82 -15.44 4.01 7.39
N MET A 83 -16.11 3.72 6.27
CA MET A 83 -15.50 3.04 5.13
C MET A 83 -15.81 3.79 3.84
N ASP A 84 -14.95 3.62 2.84
CA ASP A 84 -15.18 4.18 1.52
C ASP A 84 -16.28 3.42 0.75
N ASP A 85 -16.73 3.99 -0.38
CA ASP A 85 -17.79 3.40 -1.19
C ASP A 85 -17.30 2.24 -2.08
N TYR A 86 -16.61 1.28 -1.48
CA TYR A 86 -15.97 0.21 -2.22
C TYR A 86 -16.82 -1.07 -2.25
N ALA A 87 -16.98 -1.67 -3.44
CA ALA A 87 -17.92 -2.77 -3.67
C ALA A 87 -17.68 -4.01 -2.79
N THR A 88 -16.42 -4.26 -2.42
CA THR A 88 -16.06 -5.38 -1.54
C THR A 88 -16.72 -5.28 -0.16
N HIS A 89 -17.02 -4.07 0.31
CA HIS A 89 -17.68 -3.80 1.59
C HIS A 89 -19.18 -4.05 1.57
N LYS A 90 -19.79 -4.08 0.37
CA LYS A 90 -21.24 -4.26 0.20
C LYS A 90 -21.64 -5.71 -0.03
N THR A 91 -20.69 -6.63 0.02
CA THR A 91 -20.95 -8.06 -0.19
C THR A 91 -21.74 -8.64 0.98
N ALA A 92 -22.57 -9.66 0.73
CA ALA A 92 -23.32 -10.34 1.80
C ALA A 92 -22.39 -10.89 2.89
N LEU A 93 -21.20 -11.36 2.48
CA LEU A 93 -20.16 -11.85 3.38
C LEU A 93 -19.64 -10.76 4.35
N ALA A 94 -19.57 -9.50 3.90
CA ALA A 94 -19.09 -8.38 4.71
C ALA A 94 -20.19 -7.77 5.60
N ARG A 95 -21.46 -8.11 5.36
CA ARG A 95 -22.63 -7.61 6.09
C ARG A 95 -23.19 -8.61 7.10
N ALA A 96 -22.70 -9.85 7.07
CA ALA A 96 -23.07 -10.92 7.98
C ALA A 96 -22.28 -10.80 9.28
#